data_AF-A0A1Y3D640-F1
#
_entry.id   AF-A0A1Y3D640-F1
#
_cell.length_a   1.000
_cell.length_b   1.000
_cell.length_c   1.000
_cell.angle_alpha   90.00
_cell.angle_beta   90.00
_cell.angle_gamma   90.00
#
_symmetry.space_group_name_H-M   'P 1'
#
loop_
_entity.id
_entity.type
_entity.pdbx_description
1 polymer ?
#
loop_
_entity_poly.entity_id
_entity_poly.type
_entity_poly.pdbx_seq_one_letter_code
_entity_poly.pdbx_strand_id
1 'polypeptide(L)'
;MNTIQKILNRDWDPIEVAEVLNDEYDAYCAPITEILDDTKATPQQLSNYLEEVEREQMSLNTYSEQNKRRRATTTQSLWTLHISAGS
;
A
#
# COMPACT_ATOMS: atom_id res chain seq x y z
N MET A 1 0.19 15.74 1.75
CA MET A 1 -0.09 14.43 1.12
C MET A 1 1.11 14.00 0.29
N ASN A 2 1.89 13.05 0.83
CA ASN A 2 3.08 12.52 0.17
C ASN A 2 2.69 11.59 -1.00
N THR A 3 3.63 11.23 -1.88
CA THR A 3 3.32 10.42 -3.08
C THR A 3 2.84 9.01 -2.74
N ILE A 4 3.34 8.41 -1.66
CA ILE A 4 2.91 7.08 -1.19
C ILE A 4 1.43 7.14 -0.79
N GLN A 5 1.04 8.10 0.04
CA GLN A 5 -0.34 8.33 0.45
C GLN A 5 -1.27 8.53 -0.76
N LYS A 6 -0.83 9.28 -1.78
CA LYS A 6 -1.61 9.44 -3.03
C LYS A 6 -1.85 8.10 -3.74
N ILE A 7 -0.86 7.22 -3.76
CA ILE A 7 -0.97 5.89 -4.36
C ILE A 7 -1.89 5.00 -3.52
N LEU A 8 -1.78 5.04 -2.19
CA LEU A 8 -2.67 4.28 -1.30
C LEU A 8 -4.13 4.69 -1.46
N ASN A 9 -4.40 6.00 -1.43
CA ASN A 9 -5.76 6.54 -1.63
C ASN A 9 -6.34 6.19 -3.01
N ARG A 10 -5.49 6.02 -4.03
CA ARG A 10 -5.93 5.76 -5.42
C ARG A 10 -6.08 4.27 -5.74
N ASP A 11 -5.09 3.47 -5.35
CA ASP A 11 -4.93 2.08 -5.83
C ASP A 11 -5.29 1.04 -4.78
N TRP A 12 -5.14 1.36 -3.49
CA TRP A 12 -5.33 0.37 -2.43
C TRP A 12 -6.71 0.46 -1.79
N ASP A 13 -7.07 1.62 -1.25
CA ASP A 13 -8.34 1.99 -0.59
C ASP A 13 -9.31 0.81 -0.30
N PRO A 14 -8.94 -0.17 0.55
CA PRO A 14 -9.69 -1.42 0.66
C PRO A 14 -11.01 -1.26 1.44
N ILE A 15 -11.17 -0.15 2.16
CA ILE A 15 -12.38 0.20 2.91
C ILE A 15 -13.17 1.37 2.28
N GLU A 16 -12.74 1.86 1.10
CA GLU A 16 -13.47 2.83 0.27
C GLU A 16 -13.75 4.16 0.98
N VAL A 17 -12.76 4.68 1.70
CA VAL A 17 -12.89 5.94 2.45
C VAL A 17 -12.04 7.06 1.87
N ALA A 18 -11.22 6.81 0.85
CA ALA A 18 -10.31 7.82 0.30
C ALA A 18 -11.01 9.07 -0.25
N GLU A 19 -12.27 8.97 -0.65
CA GLU A 19 -13.07 10.11 -1.12
C GLU A 19 -13.48 11.07 0.01
N VAL A 20 -13.53 10.59 1.25
CA VAL A 20 -14.03 11.33 2.41
C VAL A 20 -12.97 11.59 3.47
N LEU A 21 -11.97 10.70 3.60
CA LEU A 21 -10.89 10.75 4.58
C LEU A 21 -9.55 10.64 3.86
N ASN A 22 -8.91 11.79 3.66
CA ASN A 22 -7.62 11.84 2.96
C ASN A 22 -6.45 11.28 3.81
N ASP A 23 -6.58 11.28 5.13
CA ASP A 23 -5.55 10.94 6.11
C ASP A 23 -5.60 9.50 6.62
N GLU A 24 -6.64 8.73 6.28
CA GLU A 24 -6.82 7.33 6.70
C GLU A 24 -5.55 6.49 6.49
N TYR A 25 -4.89 6.66 5.35
CA TYR A 25 -3.73 5.84 4.96
C TYR A 25 -2.37 6.47 5.29
N ASP A 26 -2.33 7.62 5.98
CA ASP A 26 -1.08 8.31 6.32
C ASP A 26 -0.20 7.47 7.26
N ALA A 27 -0.82 6.78 8.23
CA ALA A 27 -0.13 5.94 9.21
C ALA A 27 0.73 4.83 8.59
N TYR A 28 0.37 4.37 7.38
CA TYR A 28 1.07 3.29 6.68
C TYR A 28 2.20 3.80 5.78
N CYS A 29 2.33 5.11 5.58
CA CYS A 29 3.35 5.69 4.70
C CYS A 29 4.77 5.45 5.20
N ALA A 30 5.01 5.58 6.51
CA ALA A 30 6.36 5.40 7.08
C ALA A 30 6.85 3.94 6.94
N PRO A 31 6.08 2.92 7.39
CA PRO A 31 6.49 1.52 7.21
C PRO A 31 6.67 1.13 5.74
N ILE A 32 5.83 1.64 4.84
CA ILE A 32 6.01 1.40 3.39
C ILE A 32 7.30 2.02 2.88
N THR A 33 7.65 3.22 3.34
CA THR A 33 8.93 3.85 2.97
C THR A 33 10.11 3.01 3.45
N GLU A 34 10.06 2.51 4.68
CA GLU A 34 11.09 1.61 5.22
C GLU A 34 11.25 0.32 4.41
N ILE A 35 10.13 -0.29 3.97
CA ILE A 35 10.15 -1.47 3.10
C ILE A 35 10.77 -1.13 1.73
N LEU A 36 10.42 0.02 1.16
CA LEU A 36 10.94 0.44 -0.14
C LEU A 36 12.44 0.75 -0.09
N ASP A 37 12.92 1.42 0.96
CA ASP A 37 14.32 1.80 1.12
C ASP A 37 15.23 0.61 1.48
N ASP A 38 14.69 -0.53 1.90
CA ASP A 38 15.46 -1.75 2.11
C ASP A 38 15.87 -2.37 0.76
N THR A 39 17.16 -2.25 0.44
CA THR A 39 17.80 -2.85 -0.75
C THR A 39 17.62 -4.36 -0.91
N LYS A 40 17.22 -5.08 0.15
CA LYS A 40 16.93 -6.52 0.12
C LYS A 40 15.45 -6.83 0.03
N ALA A 41 14.59 -5.82 0.13
CA ALA A 41 13.17 -6.01 0.05
C ALA A 41 12.75 -6.44 -1.36
N THR A 42 11.63 -7.15 -1.41
CA THR A 42 11.00 -7.64 -2.63
C THR A 42 9.59 -7.07 -2.74
N PRO A 43 9.01 -6.96 -3.96
CA PRO A 43 7.62 -6.55 -4.14
C PRO A 43 6.65 -7.39 -3.30
N GLN A 44 6.97 -8.67 -3.08
CA GLN A 44 6.15 -9.57 -2.29
C GLN A 44 6.08 -9.15 -0.82
N GLN A 45 7.15 -8.62 -0.23
CA GLN A 45 7.13 -8.13 1.15
C GLN A 45 6.18 -6.94 1.30
N LEU A 46 6.19 -6.01 0.35
CA LEU A 46 5.25 -4.89 0.34
C LEU A 46 3.80 -5.39 0.19
N SER A 47 3.54 -6.33 -0.72
CA SER A 47 2.20 -6.90 -0.88
C SER A 47 1.73 -7.64 0.39
N ASN A 48 2.63 -8.34 1.08
CA ASN A 48 2.32 -9.04 2.33
C ASN A 48 2.00 -8.04 3.46
N TYR A 49 2.75 -6.94 3.55
CA TYR A 49 2.48 -5.87 4.50
C TYR A 49 1.08 -5.26 4.29
N LEU A 50 0.71 -4.95 3.04
CA LEU A 50 -0.63 -4.44 2.74
C LEU A 50 -1.73 -5.44 3.14
N GLU A 51 -1.52 -6.74 2.91
CA GLU A 51 -2.46 -7.79 3.33
C GLU A 51 -2.57 -7.91 4.86
N GLU A 52 -1.46 -7.76 5.57
CA GLU A 52 -1.43 -7.74 7.03
C GLU A 52 -2.24 -6.56 7.58
N VAL A 53 -2.06 -5.36 7.03
CA VAL A 53 -2.82 -4.18 7.45
C VAL A 53 -4.32 -4.36 7.19
N GLU A 54 -4.72 -4.88 6.02
CA GLU A 54 -6.11 -5.19 5.72
C GLU A 54 -6.72 -6.11 6.80
N ARG A 55 -6.00 -7.17 7.17
CA ARG A 55 -6.48 -8.17 8.13
C ARG A 55 -6.52 -7.61 9.56
N GLU A 56 -5.44 -6.99 9.99
CA GLU A 56 -5.18 -6.71 11.41
C GLU A 56 -5.65 -5.33 11.84
N GLN A 57 -5.55 -4.33 10.96
CA GLN A 57 -5.95 -2.96 11.28
C GLN A 57 -7.34 -2.62 10.73
N MET A 58 -7.71 -3.20 9.59
CA MET A 58 -9.01 -2.92 8.94
C MET A 58 -10.04 -4.04 9.13
N SER A 59 -9.68 -5.12 9.84
CA SER A 59 -10.56 -6.27 10.11
C SER A 59 -11.11 -6.97 8.86
N LEU A 60 -10.44 -6.86 7.71
CA LEU A 60 -10.81 -7.49 6.43
C LEU A 60 -10.31 -8.94 6.38
N ASN A 61 -10.87 -9.78 7.24
CA ASN A 61 -10.43 -11.16 7.44
C ASN A 61 -10.87 -12.15 6.35
N THR A 62 -11.75 -11.73 5.44
CA THR A 62 -12.29 -12.59 4.38
C THR A 62 -11.54 -12.34 3.07
N TYR A 63 -11.23 -13.41 2.35
CA TYR A 63 -10.63 -13.32 1.03
C TYR A 63 -11.50 -12.50 0.07
N SER A 64 -10.89 -11.49 -0.57
CA SER A 64 -11.51 -10.63 -1.56
C SER A 64 -10.61 -10.56 -2.79
N GLU A 65 -11.12 -11.00 -3.95
CA GLU A 65 -10.43 -10.83 -5.24
C GLU A 65 -10.19 -9.35 -5.56
N GLN A 66 -11.09 -8.47 -5.14
CA GLN A 66 -10.95 -7.03 -5.32
C GLN A 66 -9.77 -6.49 -4.51
N ASN A 67 -9.65 -6.88 -3.23
CA ASN A 67 -8.56 -6.43 -2.38
C ASN A 67 -7.21 -6.99 -2.86
N LYS A 68 -7.21 -8.25 -3.30
CA LYS A 68 -6.02 -8.86 -3.92
C LYS A 68 -5.54 -8.07 -5.15
N ARG A 69 -6.47 -7.65 -6.03
CA ARG A 69 -6.13 -6.80 -7.19
C ARG A 69 -5.63 -5.42 -6.76
N ARG A 70 -6.30 -4.79 -5.79
CA ARG A 70 -5.88 -3.51 -5.20
C ARG A 70 -4.45 -3.57 -4.66
N ARG A 71 -4.10 -4.62 -3.90
CA ARG A 71 -2.71 -4.86 -3.43
C ARG A 71 -1.72 -5.02 -4.57
N ALA A 72 -2.05 -5.81 -5.59
CA ALA A 72 -1.16 -6.02 -6.73
C ALA A 72 -0.87 -4.71 -7.48
N THR A 73 -1.90 -3.92 -7.78
CA THR A 73 -1.77 -2.60 -8.43
C THR A 73 -0.96 -1.63 -7.56
N THR A 74 -1.28 -1.54 -6.27
CA THR A 74 -0.60 -0.66 -5.32
C THR A 74 0.89 -1.01 -5.21
N THR A 75 1.19 -2.30 -5.06
CA THR A 75 2.57 -2.82 -5.01
C THR A 75 3.33 -2.43 -6.27
N GLN A 76 2.74 -2.63 -7.45
CA GLN A 76 3.37 -2.25 -8.73
C GLN A 76 3.63 -0.74 -8.82
N SER A 77 2.66 0.09 -8.46
CA SER A 77 2.78 1.55 -8.47
C SER A 77 3.90 2.05 -7.56
N LEU A 78 3.94 1.57 -6.32
CA LEU A 78 4.95 1.96 -5.32
C LEU A 78 6.34 1.48 -5.71
N TRP A 79 6.46 0.24 -6.19
CA TRP A 79 7.75 -0.34 -6.58
C TRP A 79 8.36 0.36 -7.80
N THR A 80 7.53 0.67 -8.79
CA THR A 80 7.97 1.41 -9.99
C THR A 80 8.44 2.82 -9.62
N LEU A 81 7.70 3.49 -8.73
CA LEU A 81 8.07 4.82 -8.24
C LEU A 81 9.44 4.79 -7.54
N HIS A 82 9.66 3.82 -6.65
CA HIS A 82 10.90 3.72 -5.88
C HIS A 82 12.12 3.44 -6.78
N ILE A 83 12.02 2.47 -7.71
CA ILE A 83 13.10 2.19 -8.67
C ILE A 83 13.42 3.43 -9.53
N SER A 84 12.40 4.15 -9.97
CA SER A 84 12.57 5.35 -10.80
C SER A 84 13.20 6.53 -10.04
N ALA A 85 13.07 6.56 -8.71
CA ALA A 85 13.64 7.59 -7.86
C ALA A 85 15.10 7.30 -7.44
N GLY A 86 15.51 6.02 -7.46
CA GLY A 86 16.87 5.57 -7.15
C GLY A 86 17.80 5.43 -8.37
N SER A 87 17.33 5.77 -9.58
CA SER A 87 18.07 5.68 -10.85
C SER A 87 18.67 7.00 -11.30
#